data_AF-A0AAU9V6K9-F1
#
_entry.id   AF-A0AAU9V6K9-F1
#
_cell.length_a   1.000
_cell.length_b   1.000
_cell.length_c   1.000
_cell.angle_alpha   90.00
_cell.angle_beta   90.00
_cell.angle_gamma   90.00
#
_symmetry.space_group_name_H-M   'P 1'
#
loop_
_entity.id
_entity.type
_entity.pdbx_description
1 polymer ?
#
loop_
_entity_poly.entity_id
_entity_poly.type
_entity_poly.pdbx_seq_one_letter_code
_entity_poly.pdbx_strand_id
1 'polypeptide(L)'
;MRCFKCLGIGHTRLTCPAAVDRSGACFRCGLEGHIGRNCTKALRCAVCAAAGEPAAHLMGARDCRPLKSKGRAVAKSLTTPQNPTRHVTEGTVAMSS
;
A
#
# COMPACT_ATOMS: atom_id res chain seq x y z
N MET A 1 7.59 -13.35 2.03
CA MET A 1 8.05 -13.07 3.42
C MET A 1 8.32 -11.58 3.60
N ARG A 2 7.96 -11.00 4.76
CA ARG A 2 8.22 -9.59 5.10
C ARG A 2 9.25 -9.48 6.22
N CYS A 3 10.08 -8.46 6.17
CA CYS A 3 11.03 -8.13 7.22
C CYS A 3 10.38 -7.22 8.26
N PHE A 4 10.34 -7.63 9.52
CA PHE A 4 9.76 -6.85 10.60
C PHE A 4 10.67 -5.71 11.10
N LYS A 5 11.94 -5.69 10.68
CA LYS A 5 12.86 -4.58 10.97
C LYS A 5 12.64 -3.41 10.03
N CYS A 6 12.72 -3.62 8.72
CA CYS A 6 12.67 -2.51 7.77
C CYS A 6 11.33 -2.37 7.05
N LEU A 7 10.42 -3.33 7.25
CA LEU A 7 9.13 -3.48 6.56
C LEU A 7 9.23 -3.78 5.05
N GLY A 8 10.43 -4.10 4.56
CA GLY A 8 10.68 -4.59 3.20
C GLY A 8 10.29 -6.05 2.99
N ILE A 9 10.41 -6.52 1.74
CA ILE A 9 10.10 -7.89 1.34
C ILE A 9 11.33 -8.66 0.88
N GLY A 10 11.23 -9.99 0.86
CA GLY A 10 12.25 -10.89 0.32
C GLY A 10 13.39 -11.24 1.28
N HIS A 11 13.33 -10.81 2.54
CA HIS A 11 14.32 -11.10 3.57
C HIS A 11 13.67 -11.10 4.97
N THR A 12 14.39 -11.60 5.99
CA THR A 12 13.95 -11.59 7.40
C THR A 12 14.69 -10.50 8.19
N ARG A 13 14.36 -10.33 9.47
CA ARG A 13 15.10 -9.43 10.37
C ARG A 13 16.59 -9.79 10.46
N LEU A 14 16.91 -11.07 10.45
CA LEU A 14 18.28 -11.57 10.61
C LEU A 14 19.15 -11.27 9.37
N THR A 15 18.55 -11.28 8.18
CA THR A 15 19.22 -11.01 6.90
C THR A 15 18.91 -9.62 6.36
N CYS A 16 18.48 -8.68 7.23
CA CYS A 16 18.04 -7.37 6.80
C CYS A 16 19.22 -6.47 6.39
N PRO A 17 19.29 -6.01 5.12
CA PRO A 17 20.38 -5.14 4.67
C PRO A 17 20.17 -3.66 5.02
N ALA A 18 18.98 -3.31 5.52
CA ALA A 18 18.64 -1.92 5.80
C ALA A 18 19.24 -1.47 7.14
N ALA A 19 19.92 -0.33 7.13
CA ALA A 19 20.37 0.33 8.37
C ALA A 19 19.16 0.76 9.23
N VAL A 20 18.12 1.30 8.59
CA VAL A 20 16.92 1.81 9.27
C VAL A 20 16.14 0.69 9.97
N ASP A 21 15.76 0.94 11.22
CA ASP A 21 14.82 0.12 11.98
C ASP A 21 13.46 0.83 12.03
N ARG A 22 12.42 0.10 11.67
CA ARG A 22 11.01 0.50 11.63
C ARG A 22 10.15 -0.50 12.40
N SER A 23 10.74 -1.26 13.32
CA SER A 23 10.03 -2.29 14.09
C SER A 23 8.90 -1.70 14.94
N GLY A 24 9.03 -0.44 15.36
CA GLY A 24 8.00 0.30 16.11
C GLY A 24 6.94 0.97 15.22
N ALA A 25 7.12 0.96 13.90
CA ALA A 25 6.21 1.61 12.99
C ALA A 25 5.03 0.70 12.60
N CYS A 26 3.86 1.30 12.47
CA CYS A 26 2.68 0.68 11.93
C CYS A 26 2.96 0.19 10.49
N PHE A 27 2.80 -1.11 10.24
CA PHE A 27 3.04 -1.69 8.92
C PHE A 27 2.08 -1.19 7.82
N ARG A 28 0.95 -0.53 8.18
CA ARG A 28 0.00 0.05 7.20
C ARG A 28 0.39 1.44 6.75
N CYS A 29 0.87 2.30 7.64
CA CYS A 29 1.08 3.71 7.36
C CYS A 29 2.51 4.22 7.63
N GLY A 30 3.36 3.40 8.25
CA GLY A 30 4.75 3.74 8.54
C GLY A 30 4.98 4.67 9.73
N LEU A 31 3.94 4.99 10.51
CA LEU A 31 4.05 5.85 11.70
C LEU A 31 4.04 5.04 12.99
N GLU A 32 4.69 5.57 14.01
CA GLU A 32 4.77 4.97 15.34
C GLU A 32 3.54 5.33 16.20
N GLY A 33 3.49 4.77 17.42
CA GLY A 33 2.44 5.05 18.40
C GLY A 33 1.17 4.21 18.23
N HIS A 34 1.07 3.37 17.20
CA HIS A 34 -0.04 2.44 17.03
C HIS A 34 0.34 1.22 16.19
N ILE A 35 -0.41 0.13 16.36
CA ILE A 35 -0.31 -1.06 15.51
C ILE A 35 -1.28 -0.99 14.33
N GLY A 36 -1.04 -1.78 13.29
CA GLY A 36 -1.88 -1.76 12.07
C GLY A 36 -3.36 -2.03 12.30
N ARG A 37 -3.71 -2.77 13.36
CA ARG A 37 -5.10 -3.01 13.76
C ARG A 37 -5.83 -1.74 14.23
N ASN A 38 -5.10 -0.81 14.83
CA ASN A 38 -5.62 0.47 15.34
C ASN A 38 -5.28 1.63 14.39
N CYS A 39 -4.84 1.33 13.16
CA CYS A 39 -4.46 2.36 12.20
C CYS A 39 -5.68 2.95 11.50
N THR A 40 -5.88 4.26 11.67
CA THR A 40 -6.93 5.06 11.02
C THR A 40 -6.43 5.86 9.83
N LYS A 41 -5.13 5.78 9.52
CA LYS A 41 -4.51 6.52 8.41
C LYS A 41 -4.59 5.74 7.10
N ALA A 42 -4.49 6.48 6.00
CA ALA A 42 -4.36 5.90 4.67
C ALA A 42 -3.12 5.00 4.58
N LEU A 43 -3.18 4.04 3.67
CA LEU A 43 -2.05 3.14 3.40
C LEU A 43 -0.87 3.94 2.89
N ARG A 44 0.27 3.75 3.53
CA ARG A 44 1.53 4.39 3.15
C ARG A 44 2.68 3.39 3.32
N CYS A 45 3.26 3.00 2.20
CA CYS A 45 4.44 2.17 2.15
C CYS A 45 5.68 2.98 2.58
N ALA A 46 6.18 2.74 3.79
CA ALA A 46 7.36 3.42 4.33
C ALA A 46 8.63 3.15 3.50
N VAL A 47 8.70 1.99 2.84
CA VAL A 47 9.83 1.62 1.96
C VAL A 47 9.83 2.48 0.69
N CYS A 48 8.71 2.54 -0.04
CA CYS A 48 8.60 3.37 -1.25
C CYS A 48 8.60 4.87 -0.93
N ALA A 49 7.99 5.28 0.18
CA ALA A 49 8.02 6.67 0.62
C ALA A 49 9.46 7.15 0.91
N ALA A 50 10.30 6.30 1.53
CA ALA A 50 11.70 6.61 1.74
C ALA A 50 12.51 6.63 0.44
N ALA A 51 12.04 5.94 -0.60
CA ALA A 51 12.65 5.93 -1.93
C ALA A 51 12.17 7.07 -2.85
N GLY A 52 11.22 7.91 -2.40
CA GLY A 52 10.64 8.98 -3.23
C GLY A 52 9.60 8.49 -4.25
N GLU A 53 9.15 7.25 -4.14
CA GLU A 53 8.23 6.60 -5.08
C GLU A 53 6.78 6.65 -4.59
N PRO A 54 5.78 6.43 -5.48
CA PRO A 54 4.37 6.34 -5.11
C PRO A 54 4.16 5.33 -3.97
N ALA A 55 3.75 5.84 -2.82
CA ALA A 55 3.68 5.07 -1.58
C ALA A 55 2.26 4.73 -1.13
N ALA A 56 1.22 5.09 -1.90
CA ALA A 56 -0.18 4.87 -1.58
C ALA A 56 -0.62 3.40 -1.76
N HIS A 57 0.10 2.47 -1.12
CA HIS A 57 -0.15 1.04 -1.16
C HIS A 57 0.31 0.38 0.15
N LEU A 58 -0.12 -0.87 0.37
CA LEU A 58 0.29 -1.63 1.55
C LEU A 58 1.68 -2.25 1.34
N MET A 59 2.57 -2.10 2.33
CA MET A 59 3.91 -2.70 2.29
C MET A 59 3.85 -4.21 2.11
N GLY A 60 4.53 -4.69 1.07
CA GLY A 60 4.59 -6.11 0.72
C GLY A 60 3.30 -6.69 0.13
N ALA A 61 2.31 -5.86 -0.21
CA ALA A 61 1.22 -6.28 -1.10
C ALA A 61 1.74 -6.52 -2.53
N ARG A 62 0.90 -7.10 -3.39
CA ARG A 62 1.25 -7.36 -4.79
C ARG A 62 1.69 -6.10 -5.54
N ASP A 63 1.11 -4.95 -5.19
CA ASP A 63 1.41 -3.66 -5.80
C ASP A 63 2.68 -3.00 -5.22
N CYS A 64 3.21 -3.55 -4.13
CA CYS A 64 4.48 -3.11 -3.54
C CYS A 64 5.63 -3.71 -4.36
N ARG A 65 5.92 -3.09 -5.51
CA ARG A 65 7.06 -3.40 -6.37
C ARG A 65 8.14 -2.33 -6.20
N PRO A 66 8.87 -2.28 -5.06
CA PRO A 66 10.00 -1.36 -4.92
C PRO A 66 10.98 -1.67 -6.05
N LEU A 67 11.14 -0.72 -6.97
CA LEU A 67 11.88 -0.95 -8.20
C LEU A 67 13.29 -1.45 -7.84
N LYS A 68 13.60 -2.65 -8.32
CA LYS A 68 14.99 -3.09 -8.43
C LYS A 68 15.71 -2.03 -9.26
N SER A 69 16.82 -1.57 -8.71
CA SER A 69 17.71 -0.51 -9.17
C SER A 69 17.81 -0.41 -10.70
N LYS A 70 17.75 0.84 -11.19
CA LYS A 70 18.10 1.35 -12.53
C LYS A 70 17.01 1.32 -13.61
N GLY A 71 16.46 2.52 -13.87
CA GLY A 71 16.24 3.03 -15.22
C GLY A 71 14.96 2.62 -15.95
N ARG A 72 13.84 3.30 -15.65
CA ARG A 72 12.88 3.70 -16.70
C ARG A 72 12.03 4.86 -16.19
N ALA A 73 11.98 5.93 -17.00
CA ALA A 73 11.16 7.11 -16.75
C ALA A 73 9.68 6.73 -16.49
N VAL A 74 9.10 7.43 -15.53
CA VAL A 74 7.69 7.39 -15.14
C VAL A 74 6.80 7.62 -16.36
N ALA A 75 6.17 6.57 -16.88
CA ALA A 75 4.88 6.71 -17.50
C ALA A 75 3.89 6.94 -16.34
N LYS A 76 3.20 8.08 -16.37
CA LYS A 76 2.15 8.49 -15.44
C LYS A 76 1.16 7.33 -15.17
N SER A 77 1.30 6.61 -14.05
CA SER A 77 0.17 5.87 -13.48
C SER A 77 -0.62 6.80 -12.57
N LEU A 78 -1.40 7.65 -13.22
CA LEU A 78 -2.65 8.13 -12.65
C LEU A 78 -3.60 6.94 -12.57
N THR A 79 -3.58 6.19 -11.46
CA THR A 79 -4.63 5.20 -11.21
C THR A 79 -5.57 5.77 -10.17
N THR A 80 -6.62 6.38 -10.69
CA THR A 80 -7.88 6.80 -10.06
C THR A 80 -8.40 5.80 -9.02
N PRO A 81 -9.04 6.24 -7.92
CA PRO A 81 -9.67 5.35 -6.96
C PRO A 81 -10.84 4.58 -7.59
N GLN A 82 -10.73 3.25 -7.62
CA GLN A 82 -11.82 2.37 -8.01
C GLN A 82 -12.82 2.28 -6.84
N ASN A 83 -13.89 3.07 -6.88
CA ASN A 83 -15.07 2.88 -6.04
C ASN A 83 -16.17 2.21 -6.88
N PRO A 84 -16.50 0.92 -6.65
CA PRO A 84 -17.62 0.30 -7.36
C PRO A 84 -18.93 0.72 -6.68
N THR A 85 -19.54 1.80 -7.15
CA THR A 85 -20.90 2.15 -6.75
C THR A 85 -21.85 1.07 -7.26
N ARG A 86 -22.50 0.40 -6.31
CA ARG A 86 -23.53 -0.63 -6.52
C ARG A 86 -24.74 0.03 -7.19
N HIS A 87 -25.00 -0.28 -8.45
CA HIS A 87 -26.30 0.02 -9.06
C HIS A 87 -27.26 -1.13 -8.75
N VAL A 88 -28.18 -0.90 -7.81
CA VAL A 88 -29.43 -1.66 -7.68
C VAL A 88 -30.37 -1.09 -8.74
N THR A 89 -30.77 -1.89 -9.72
CA THR A 89 -31.85 -1.54 -10.64
C THR A 89 -33.18 -1.81 -9.96
N GLU A 90 -33.84 -0.75 -9.51
CA GLU A 90 -35.22 -0.78 -9.06
C GLU A 90 -36.15 -1.08 -10.25
N GLY A 91 -37.04 -2.07 -10.07
CA GLY A 91 -38.07 -2.41 -11.05
C GLY A 91 -39.18 -1.37 -11.05
N THR A 92 -39.55 -0.87 -12.24
CA THR A 92 -40.72 0.02 -12.40
C THR A 92 -41.91 -0.77 -12.95
N VAL A 93 -42.80 -1.16 -12.04
CA VAL A 93 -44.13 -1.69 -12.37
C VAL A 93 -44.94 -0.76 -13.28
N ALA A 94 -45.70 -1.38 -14.20
CA ALA A 94 -46.96 -0.98 -14.85
C ALA A 94 -47.04 0.33 -15.67
N MET A 95 -47.76 0.29 -16.81
CA MET A 95 -48.98 1.09 -17.11
C MET A 95 -49.45 0.85 -18.57
N SER A 96 -50.63 0.22 -18.68
CA SER A 96 -51.74 0.28 -19.67
C SER A 96 -51.54 0.85 -21.09
N SER A 97 -52.03 0.10 -22.10
CA SER A 97 -53.20 0.46 -22.94
C SER A 97 -53.66 -0.75 -23.76
#